data_AF-A0A318ZJZ6-F1
#
_entry.id   AF-A0A318ZJZ6-F1
#
_cell.length_a   1.000
_cell.length_b   1.000
_cell.length_c   1.000
_cell.angle_alpha   90.00
_cell.angle_beta   90.00
_cell.angle_gamma   90.00
#
_symmetry.space_group_name_H-M   'P 1'
#
loop_
_entity.id
_entity.type
_entity.pdbx_description
1 polymer ?
#
loop_
_entity_poly.entity_id
_entity_poly.type
_entity_poly.pdbx_seq_one_letter_code
_entity_poly.pdbx_strand_id
1 'polypeptide(L)' 'RLLLEYTYRALENAGLPMEKVAGTRTSVYSGSFSTDWQQLQYKDGELAKTTTALGVQPCFNANRVSWFFDLKGSS' A
#
# COMPACT_ATOMS: atom_id res chain seq x y z
N ARG A 1 -6.36 -0.89 2.22
CA ARG A 1 -6.89 -2.22 2.63
C ARG A 1 -7.12 -3.10 1.40
N LEU A 2 -8.07 -2.76 0.54
CA LEU A 2 -8.36 -3.53 -0.69
C LEU A 2 -7.10 -3.78 -1.54
N LEU A 3 -6.22 -2.79 -1.68
CA LEU A 3 -4.97 -2.94 -2.42
C LEU A 3 -4.14 -4.14 -1.97
N LEU A 4 -3.98 -4.37 -0.66
CA LEU A 4 -3.19 -5.50 -0.14
C LEU A 4 -3.87 -6.84 -0.43
N GLU A 5 -5.19 -6.91 -0.28
CA GLU A 5 -5.98 -8.12 -0.54
C GLU A 5 -5.95 -8.49 -2.03
N TYR A 6 -6.05 -7.51 -2.93
CA TYR A 6 -5.97 -7.75 -4.38
C TYR A 6 -4.56 -8.10 -4.83
N THR A 7 -3.52 -7.44 -4.29
CA THR A 7 -2.13 -7.81 -4.60
C THR A 7 -1.83 -9.23 -4.14
N TYR A 8 -2.29 -9.62 -2.94
CA TYR A 8 -2.14 -10.99 -2.44
C TYR A 8 -2.80 -12.01 -3.37
N ARG A 9 -4.07 -11.79 -3.74
CA ARG A 9 -4.79 -12.65 -4.68
C ARG A 9 -4.15 -12.70 -6.07
N ALA A 10 -3.61 -11.58 -6.56
CA ALA A 10 -2.93 -11.52 -7.83
C ALA A 10 -1.64 -12.36 -7.83
N LEU A 11 -0.88 -12.31 -6.73
CA LEU A 11 0.31 -13.13 -6.55
C LEU A 11 -0.02 -14.63 -6.45
N GLU A 12 -1.05 -14.99 -5.68
CA GLU A 12 -1.52 -16.37 -5.58
C GLU A 12 -2.01 -16.91 -6.93
N ASN A 13 -2.75 -16.11 -7.69
CA ASN A 13 -3.21 -16.48 -9.02
C ASN A 13 -2.05 -16.66 -10.02
N ALA A 14 -0.96 -15.91 -9.84
CA ALA A 14 0.27 -16.10 -10.60
C ALA A 14 1.10 -17.32 -10.15
N GLY A 15 0.66 -18.06 -9.13
CA GLY A 15 1.40 -19.19 -8.55
C GLY A 15 2.63 -18.76 -7.75
N LEU A 16 2.70 -17.50 -7.33
CA LEU A 16 3.80 -16.92 -6.55
C LEU A 16 3.37 -16.79 -5.08
N PRO A 17 3.69 -17.76 -4.20
CA PRO A 17 3.44 -17.62 -2.78
C PRO A 17 4.27 -16.48 -2.18
N MET A 18 3.74 -15.82 -1.14
CA MET A 18 4.35 -14.71 -0.40
C MET A 18 5.85 -14.96 -0.10
N GLU A 19 6.19 -16.18 0.33
CA GLU A 19 7.55 -16.57 0.71
C GLU A 19 8.57 -16.49 -0.44
N LYS A 20 8.12 -16.68 -1.69
CA LYS A 20 8.99 -16.59 -2.88
C LYS A 20 9.23 -15.14 -3.33
N VAL A 21 8.30 -14.24 -3.00
CA VAL A 21 8.37 -12.83 -3.39
C VAL A 21 9.10 -12.00 -2.34
N ALA A 22 9.07 -12.42 -1.08
CA ALA A 22 9.80 -11.80 0.01
C ALA A 22 11.31 -11.74 -0.26
N GLY A 23 11.91 -10.56 -0.07
CA GLY A 23 13.34 -10.30 -0.28
C GLY A 23 13.76 -10.11 -1.75
N THR A 24 12.84 -10.23 -2.71
CA THR A 24 13.16 -10.05 -4.14
C THR A 24 13.29 -8.58 -4.52
N ARG A 25 14.01 -8.30 -5.63
CA ARG A 25 14.13 -6.97 -6.25
C ARG A 25 12.89 -6.59 -7.06
N THR A 26 11.70 -6.81 -6.49
CA THR A 26 10.43 -6.47 -7.12
C THR A 26 10.07 -5.02 -6.79
N SER A 27 9.81 -4.23 -7.82
CA SER A 27 9.36 -2.83 -7.66
C SER A 27 7.83 -2.76 -7.65
N VAL A 28 7.27 -1.83 -6.88
CA VAL A 28 5.83 -1.60 -6.79
C VAL A 28 5.51 -0.20 -7.29
N TYR A 29 4.59 -0.12 -8.24
CA TYR A 29 4.09 1.15 -8.74
C TYR A 29 2.58 1.22 -8.51
N SER A 30 2.11 2.28 -7.88
CA SER A 30 0.69 2.52 -7.63
C SER A 30 0.28 3.89 -8.15
N GLY A 31 -0.70 3.89 -9.05
CA GLY A 31 -1.35 5.11 -9.52
C GLY A 31 -2.66 5.31 -8.76
N SER A 32 -2.85 6.47 -8.14
CA SER A 32 -4.12 6.85 -7.52
C SER A 32 -4.41 8.29 -7.90
N PHE A 33 -5.53 8.51 -8.58
CA PHE A 33 -5.96 9.85 -8.98
C PHE A 33 -6.76 10.54 -7.88
N SER A 34 -7.54 9.78 -7.13
CA SER A 34 -8.46 10.32 -6.15
C SER A 34 -7.91 10.22 -4.72
N THR A 35 -8.12 11.29 -3.95
CA THR A 35 -7.66 11.43 -2.56
C THR A 35 -8.82 11.73 -1.62
N ASP A 36 -10.03 11.29 -1.98
CA ASP A 36 -11.26 11.56 -1.22
C ASP A 36 -11.16 11.08 0.23
N TRP A 37 -10.48 9.94 0.44
CA TRP A 37 -10.26 9.39 1.79
C TRP A 37 -9.34 10.25 2.65
N GLN A 38 -8.32 10.85 2.03
CA GLN A 38 -7.46 11.81 2.69
C GLN A 38 -8.26 13.03 3.13
N GLN A 39 -9.07 13.59 2.22
CA GLN A 39 -9.89 14.77 2.52
C GLN A 39 -10.93 14.48 3.61
N LEU A 40 -11.54 13.30 3.60
CA LEU A 40 -12.49 12.89 4.63
C LEU A 40 -11.84 12.82 6.01
N GLN A 41 -10.60 12.31 6.09
CA GLN A 41 -9.90 12.18 7.36
C GLN A 41 -9.34 13.49 7.90
N TYR A 42 -8.99 14.44 7.04
CA TYR A 42 -8.57 15.78 7.45
C TYR A 42 -9.75 16.74 7.66
N LYS A 43 -10.99 16.29 7.47
CA LYS A 43 -12.18 17.12 7.66
C LYS A 43 -12.33 17.59 9.12
N ASP A 44 -11.91 16.78 10.07
CA ASP A 44 -11.95 17.12 11.50
C ASP A 44 -10.54 16.99 12.10
N GLY A 45 -9.85 18.14 12.21
CA GLY A 45 -8.46 18.21 12.67
C GLY A 45 -8.25 17.78 14.12
N GLU A 46 -9.28 17.85 14.95
CA GLU A 46 -9.23 17.43 16.37
C GLU A 46 -9.25 15.89 16.50
N LEU A 47 -9.93 15.20 15.58
CA LEU A 47 -9.97 13.74 15.51
C LEU A 47 -8.80 13.14 14.71
N ALA A 48 -8.10 13.97 13.92
CA ALA A 48 -6.99 13.54 13.08
C ALA A 48 -5.75 13.21 13.92
N LYS A 49 -5.53 11.92 14.18
CA LYS A 49 -4.30 11.43 14.81
C LYS A 49 -3.09 11.65 13.88
N THR A 50 -1.91 11.83 14.46
CA THR A 50 -0.65 11.98 13.69
C THR A 50 -0.38 10.79 12.76
N THR A 51 -0.84 9.59 13.11
CA THR A 51 -0.73 8.37 12.29
C THR A 51 -1.62 8.38 11.04
N THR A 52 -2.64 9.25 10.98
CA THR A 52 -3.56 9.34 9.84
C THR A 52 -2.81 9.65 8.55
N ALA A 53 -1.78 10.50 8.60
CA ALA A 53 -0.94 10.83 7.45
C ALA A 53 -0.31 9.59 6.80
N LEU A 54 0.17 8.63 7.61
CA LEU A 54 0.76 7.37 7.14
C LEU A 54 -0.26 6.44 6.47
N GLY A 55 -1.55 6.65 6.72
CA GLY A 55 -2.64 5.81 6.23
C GLY A 55 -3.31 6.33 4.95
N VAL A 56 -3.17 7.62 4.63
CA VAL A 56 -3.95 8.30 3.58
C VAL A 56 -3.12 8.87 2.43
N GLN A 57 -1.85 9.12 2.66
CA GLN A 57 -0.95 9.72 1.67
C GLN A 57 -0.72 8.74 0.49
N PRO A 58 -0.77 9.20 -0.77
CA PRO A 58 -0.73 8.32 -1.94
C PRO A 58 0.58 7.51 -2.09
N CYS A 59 1.72 8.04 -1.64
CA CYS A 59 2.98 7.28 -1.63
C CYS A 59 2.96 6.07 -0.69
N PHE A 60 2.11 6.09 0.35
CA PHE A 60 1.97 4.93 1.23
C PHE A 60 1.20 3.78 0.59
N ASN A 61 0.50 3.99 -0.54
CA ASN A 61 -0.15 2.90 -1.25
C ASN A 61 0.88 1.89 -1.78
N ALA A 62 1.94 2.37 -2.44
CA ALA A 62 3.02 1.52 -2.92
C ALA A 62 3.91 1.05 -1.75
N ASN A 63 4.33 1.97 -0.86
CA ASN A 63 5.21 1.63 0.25
C ASN A 63 4.64 0.57 1.18
N ARG A 64 3.32 0.56 1.45
CA ARG A 64 2.70 -0.46 2.31
C ARG A 64 2.69 -1.84 1.67
N VAL A 65 2.55 -1.90 0.35
CA VAL A 65 2.66 -3.16 -0.40
C VAL A 65 4.12 -3.62 -0.35
N SER A 66 5.07 -2.75 -0.68
CA SER A 66 6.50 -3.10 -0.63
C SER A 66 6.94 -3.57 0.75
N TRP A 67 6.48 -2.90 1.82
CA TRP A 67 6.79 -3.26 3.20
C TRP A 67 6.14 -4.57 3.64
N PHE A 68 4.87 -4.82 3.28
CA PHE A 68 4.14 -6.02 3.70
C PHE A 68 4.65 -7.29 3.01
N PHE A 69 5.00 -7.20 1.73
CA PHE A 69 5.51 -8.33 0.93
C PHE A 69 7.05 -8.44 0.97
N ASP A 70 7.73 -7.63 1.80
CA ASP A 70 9.19 -7.50 1.89
C ASP A 70 9.90 -7.34 0.52
N LEU A 71 9.31 -6.52 -0.36
CA LEU A 71 9.87 -6.25 -1.68
C LEU A 71 10.95 -5.17 -1.55
N LYS A 72 12.14 -5.44 -2.07
CA LYS A 72 13.33 -4.57 -1.97
C LYS A 72 13.58 -3.73 -3.22
N GLY A 73 12.66 -3.74 -4.19
CA GLY A 73 12.74 -2.89 -5.38
C GLY A 73 12.36 -1.46 -5.08
N SER A 74 12.21 -0.66 -6.15
CA SER A 74 11.76 0.73 -6.04
C SER A 74 10.26 0.78 -5.73
N SER A 75 9.85 1.67 -4.82
CA SER A 75 8.46 1.85 -4.41
C SER A 75 8.07 3.32 -4.36
#